data_AF-A0A930YAT3-F1
#
_entry.id   AF-A0A930YAT3-F1
#
_cell.length_a   1.000
_cell.length_b   1.000
_cell.length_c   1.000
_cell.angle_alpha   90.00
_cell.angle_beta   90.00
_cell.angle_gamma   90.00
#
_symmetry.space_group_name_H-M   'P 1'
#
loop_
_entity.id
_entity.type
_entity.pdbx_description
1 polymer ?
#
loop_
_entity_poly.entity_id
_entity_poly.type
_entity_poly.pdbx_seq_one_letter_code
_entity_poly.pdbx_strand_id
1 'polypeptide(L)'
;MLPGCFPCEQQSRLAELPPREHLVSTAHWRVAHAFNSTLPGWLVILPTRHLLALTEILPEAAGELGGLLHRLSRALEQVTGCTKTYLMQFSEAEGFSHLHVHVVPRMPDQPDDRCGPAVFGYLVDDEQQYLPAAERDRVACGVRTAMEQLAQ
;
A
#
# COMPACT_ATOMS: atom_id res chain seq x y z
N MET A 1 18.76 -6.57 -1.07
CA MET A 1 18.45 -5.21 -1.55
C MET A 1 19.09 -5.05 -2.90
N LEU A 2 18.37 -4.47 -3.88
CA LEU A 2 18.89 -4.23 -5.23
C LEU A 2 19.06 -2.71 -5.45
N PRO A 3 20.25 -2.21 -5.84
CA PRO A 3 20.44 -0.81 -6.21
C PRO A 3 19.56 -0.40 -7.41
N GLY A 4 19.02 0.82 -7.43
CA GLY A 4 18.15 1.30 -8.51
C GLY A 4 16.70 0.81 -8.44
N CYS A 5 16.36 -0.02 -7.44
CA CYS A 5 15.00 -0.42 -7.16
C CYS A 5 14.41 0.47 -6.07
N PHE A 6 13.40 1.27 -6.41
CA PHE A 6 12.80 2.26 -5.50
C PHE A 6 12.34 1.61 -4.17
N PRO A 7 11.56 0.51 -4.16
CA PRO A 7 11.21 -0.17 -2.91
C PRO A 7 12.38 -0.62 -2.05
N CYS A 8 13.50 -1.05 -2.65
CA CYS A 8 14.71 -1.41 -1.92
C CYS A 8 15.39 -0.19 -1.31
N GLU A 9 15.48 0.92 -2.03
CA GLU A 9 16.08 2.15 -1.51
C GLU A 9 15.28 2.78 -0.36
N GLN A 10 13.96 2.64 -0.39
CA GLN A 10 13.11 3.00 0.74
C GLN A 10 13.35 2.07 1.92
N GLN A 11 13.37 0.75 1.67
CA GLN A 11 13.52 -0.25 2.72
C GLN A 11 14.91 -0.22 3.39
N SER A 12 15.97 0.24 2.71
CA SER A 12 17.30 0.41 3.34
C SER A 12 17.37 1.60 4.31
N ARG A 13 16.43 2.55 4.23
CA ARG A 13 16.35 3.77 5.04
C ARG A 13 15.09 3.80 5.92
N LEU A 14 14.56 2.62 6.26
CA LEU A 14 13.25 2.46 6.91
C LEU A 14 13.02 3.37 8.13
N ALA A 15 14.05 3.58 8.96
CA ALA A 15 13.98 4.38 10.17
C ALA A 15 13.79 5.89 9.92
N GLU A 16 14.11 6.36 8.72
CA GLU A 16 14.04 7.77 8.31
C GLU A 16 12.78 8.06 7.49
N LEU A 17 11.99 7.03 7.15
CA LEU A 17 10.83 7.17 6.29
C LEU A 17 9.70 7.92 6.99
N PRO A 18 9.00 8.83 6.28
CA PRO A 18 7.80 9.47 6.79
C PRO A 18 6.65 8.47 6.93
N PRO A 19 5.57 8.82 7.68
CA PRO A 19 4.44 7.92 7.91
C PRO A 19 3.84 7.34 6.62
N ARG A 20 3.68 8.13 5.56
CA ARG A 20 3.16 7.66 4.26
C ARG A 20 4.03 6.61 3.57
N GLU A 21 5.32 6.54 3.87
CA GLU A 21 6.24 5.57 3.28
C GLU A 21 6.44 4.33 4.18
N HIS A 22 6.04 4.39 5.45
CA HIS A 22 6.17 3.30 6.39
C HIS A 22 5.01 3.32 7.39
N LEU A 23 3.85 2.81 7.00
CA LEU A 23 2.63 2.77 7.83
C LEU A 23 2.71 1.66 8.87
N VAL A 24 3.04 0.46 8.42
CA VAL A 24 3.11 -0.77 9.23
C VAL A 24 4.22 -1.64 8.66
N SER A 25 4.92 -2.35 9.54
CA SER A 25 5.85 -3.40 9.15
C SER A 25 5.57 -4.69 9.92
N THR A 26 5.75 -5.82 9.25
CA THR A 26 5.86 -7.16 9.85
C THR A 26 7.30 -7.66 9.67
N ALA A 27 7.57 -8.92 9.97
CA ALA A 27 8.87 -9.52 9.67
C ALA A 27 9.17 -9.53 8.16
N HIS A 28 8.15 -9.72 7.33
CA HIS A 28 8.31 -9.92 5.88
C HIS A 28 7.76 -8.78 5.01
N TRP A 29 6.93 -7.90 5.55
CA TRP A 29 6.18 -6.92 4.78
C TRP A 29 6.32 -5.50 5.34
N ARG A 30 6.39 -4.51 4.45
CA ARG A 30 6.23 -3.08 4.74
C ARG A 30 5.01 -2.56 3.99
N VAL A 31 4.25 -1.69 4.62
CA VAL A 31 3.09 -1.03 4.00
C VAL A 31 3.41 0.45 3.78
N ALA A 32 3.16 0.95 2.57
CA ALA A 32 3.28 2.35 2.19
C ALA A 32 1.99 2.83 1.53
N HIS A 33 1.76 4.15 1.49
CA HIS A 33 0.75 4.79 0.67
C HIS A 33 1.34 5.01 -0.73
N ALA A 34 0.60 4.69 -1.79
CA ALA A 34 1.04 4.97 -3.15
C ALA A 34 1.29 6.47 -3.34
N PHE A 35 2.47 6.82 -3.85
CA PHE A 35 2.91 8.22 -3.88
C PHE A 35 2.23 9.05 -4.96
N ASN A 36 1.86 8.40 -6.06
CA ASN A 36 1.25 8.99 -7.25
C ASN A 36 -0.28 8.82 -7.31
N SER A 37 -0.91 8.54 -6.16
CA SER A 37 -2.35 8.38 -6.09
C SER A 37 -3.05 9.70 -5.77
N THR A 38 -4.19 9.90 -6.42
CA THR A 38 -5.20 10.92 -6.11
C THR A 38 -6.26 10.42 -5.12
N LEU A 39 -6.23 9.12 -4.73
CA LEU A 39 -7.20 8.49 -3.85
C LEU A 39 -6.63 8.26 -2.43
N PRO A 40 -7.23 8.86 -1.38
CA PRO A 40 -6.77 8.65 -0.01
C PRO A 40 -6.92 7.19 0.41
N GLY A 41 -5.85 6.61 0.94
CA GLY A 41 -5.84 5.22 1.42
C GLY A 41 -5.45 4.19 0.36
N TRP A 42 -4.96 4.60 -0.82
CA TRP A 42 -4.33 3.65 -1.75
C TRP A 42 -3.03 3.13 -1.14
N LEU A 43 -3.04 1.90 -0.63
CA LEU A 43 -1.87 1.28 -0.01
C LEU A 43 -1.17 0.31 -0.96
N VAL A 44 0.13 0.12 -0.71
CA VAL A 44 0.95 -0.94 -1.31
C VAL A 44 1.65 -1.72 -0.20
N ILE A 45 1.57 -3.04 -0.28
CA ILE A 45 2.31 -3.97 0.57
C ILE A 45 3.53 -4.44 -0.21
N LEU A 46 4.70 -4.27 0.37
CA LEU A 46 6.01 -4.49 -0.25
C LEU A 46 6.78 -5.50 0.60
N PRO A 47 7.41 -6.54 0.02
CA PRO A 47 8.28 -7.41 0.78
C PRO A 47 9.51 -6.63 1.26
N THR A 48 10.00 -6.97 2.45
CA THR A 48 11.23 -6.38 3.04
C THR A 48 12.50 -6.86 2.31
N ARG A 49 12.36 -7.85 1.42
CA ARG A 49 13.40 -8.37 0.52
C ARG A 49 13.05 -8.04 -0.92
N HIS A 50 14.05 -8.05 -1.79
CA HIS A 50 13.84 -7.90 -3.22
C HIS A 50 13.33 -9.22 -3.80
N LEU A 51 12.07 -9.21 -4.26
CA LEU A 51 11.39 -10.33 -4.90
C LEU A 51 10.63 -9.78 -6.10
N LEU A 52 10.48 -10.57 -7.16
CA LEU A 52 9.76 -10.17 -8.38
C LEU A 52 8.39 -10.85 -8.50
N ALA A 53 8.23 -12.03 -7.88
CA ALA A 53 7.02 -12.82 -8.01
C ALA A 53 6.55 -13.39 -6.67
N LEU A 54 5.24 -13.66 -6.56
CA LEU A 54 4.66 -14.31 -5.37
C LEU A 54 5.25 -15.70 -5.10
N THR A 55 5.71 -16.41 -6.12
CA THR A 55 6.34 -17.74 -5.98
C THR A 55 7.70 -17.70 -5.27
N GLU A 56 8.29 -16.51 -5.09
CA GLU A 56 9.58 -16.32 -4.44
C GLU A 56 9.45 -16.02 -2.93
N ILE A 57 8.22 -15.78 -2.44
CA ILE A 57 8.00 -15.49 -1.02
C ILE A 57 8.16 -16.77 -0.19
N LEU A 58 8.70 -16.62 1.02
CA LEU A 58 8.78 -17.72 1.97
C LEU A 58 7.37 -18.13 2.45
N PRO A 59 7.15 -19.41 2.83
CA PRO A 59 5.87 -19.86 3.37
C PRO A 59 5.36 -19.02 4.56
N GLU A 60 6.27 -18.56 5.43
CA GLU A 60 5.97 -17.70 6.56
C GLU A 60 5.47 -16.32 6.10
N ALA A 61 6.11 -15.75 5.08
CA ALA A 61 5.69 -14.49 4.47
C ALA A 61 4.31 -14.61 3.84
N ALA A 62 4.02 -15.74 3.16
CA ALA A 62 2.70 -16.04 2.63
C ALA A 62 1.64 -16.13 3.73
N GLY A 63 1.95 -16.81 4.84
CA GLY A 63 1.08 -16.91 6.01
C GLY A 63 0.78 -15.56 6.66
N GLU A 64 1.77 -14.67 6.74
CA GLU A 64 1.59 -13.31 7.25
C GLU A 64 0.68 -12.44 6.36
N LEU A 65 0.78 -12.60 5.03
CA LEU A 65 0.13 -11.72 4.07
C LEU A 65 -1.40 -11.72 4.22
N GLY A 66 -2.03 -12.87 4.40
CA GLY A 66 -3.48 -12.97 4.53
C GLY A 66 -4.02 -12.19 5.74
N GLY A 67 -3.37 -12.34 6.91
CA GLY A 67 -3.74 -11.61 8.12
C GLY A 67 -3.42 -10.11 8.04
N LEU A 68 -2.37 -9.74 7.32
CA LEU A 68 -2.04 -8.34 7.04
C LEU A 68 -3.11 -7.69 6.14
N LEU A 69 -3.48 -8.33 5.04
CA LEU A 69 -4.54 -7.88 4.12
C LEU A 69 -5.85 -7.66 4.86
N HIS A 70 -6.30 -8.64 5.65
CA HIS A 70 -7.56 -8.54 6.40
C HIS A 70 -7.57 -7.33 7.36
N ARG A 71 -6.50 -7.15 8.14
CA ARG A 71 -6.42 -6.04 9.10
C ARG A 71 -6.31 -4.67 8.41
N LEU A 72 -5.56 -4.59 7.30
CA LEU A 72 -5.48 -3.37 6.49
C LEU A 72 -6.85 -3.00 5.90
N SER A 73 -7.59 -3.98 5.39
CA SER A 73 -8.94 -3.74 4.85
C SER A 73 -9.87 -3.17 5.93
N ARG A 74 -9.88 -3.77 7.13
CA ARG A 74 -10.68 -3.25 8.25
C ARG A 74 -10.25 -1.86 8.70
N ALA A 75 -8.94 -1.59 8.74
CA ALA A 75 -8.43 -0.28 9.08
C ALA A 75 -8.80 0.77 8.03
N LEU A 76 -8.75 0.43 6.74
CA LEU A 76 -9.18 1.31 5.65
C LEU A 76 -10.69 1.60 5.73
N GLU A 77 -11.52 0.60 6.02
CA GLU A 77 -12.96 0.82 6.26
C GLU A 77 -13.20 1.83 7.38
N GLN A 78 -12.48 1.73 8.50
CA GLN A 78 -12.61 2.68 9.62
C GLN A 78 -12.11 4.09 9.27
N VAL A 79 -10.97 4.20 8.59
CA VAL A 79 -10.30 5.48 8.33
C VAL A 79 -10.92 6.24 7.18
N THR A 80 -11.39 5.53 6.15
CA THR A 80 -11.91 6.13 4.92
C THR A 80 -13.42 6.05 4.82
N GLY A 81 -14.07 5.08 5.48
CA GLY A 81 -15.49 4.78 5.27
C GLY A 81 -15.75 3.99 3.97
N CYS A 82 -14.72 3.38 3.38
CA CYS A 82 -14.88 2.56 2.18
C CYS A 82 -15.79 1.34 2.44
N THR A 83 -16.46 0.87 1.39
CA THR A 83 -17.38 -0.29 1.45
C THR A 83 -16.69 -1.64 1.31
N LYS A 84 -15.47 -1.65 0.75
CA LYS A 84 -14.61 -2.82 0.54
C LYS A 84 -13.24 -2.35 0.08
N THR A 85 -12.29 -3.27 -0.01
CA THR A 85 -10.99 -3.04 -0.63
C THR A 85 -10.79 -3.90 -1.88
N TYR A 86 -10.15 -3.33 -2.90
CA TYR A 86 -9.61 -4.08 -4.03
C TYR A 86 -8.18 -4.53 -3.75
N LEU A 87 -7.84 -5.72 -4.26
CA LEU A 87 -6.52 -6.32 -4.18
C LEU A 87 -6.01 -6.63 -5.59
N MET A 88 -4.82 -6.12 -5.93
CA MET A 88 -4.22 -6.33 -7.25
C MET A 88 -2.69 -6.44 -7.14
N GLN A 89 -2.08 -7.25 -8.00
CA GLN A 89 -0.63 -7.35 -8.13
C GLN A 89 -0.29 -7.46 -9.62
N PHE A 90 0.56 -6.56 -10.10
CA PHE A 90 1.07 -6.57 -11.47
C PHE A 90 2.60 -6.59 -11.43
N SER A 91 3.21 -5.61 -10.75
CA SER A 91 4.68 -5.53 -10.57
C SER A 91 5.46 -5.52 -11.89
N GLU A 92 4.98 -4.80 -12.90
CA GLU A 92 5.58 -4.78 -14.24
C GLU A 92 6.11 -3.40 -14.66
N ALA A 93 5.72 -2.33 -13.98
CA ALA A 93 6.17 -0.98 -14.31
C ALA A 93 7.69 -0.83 -14.13
N GLU A 94 8.33 -0.09 -15.04
CA GLU A 94 9.77 0.19 -14.99
C GLU A 94 10.15 0.84 -13.65
N GLY A 95 11.20 0.32 -13.00
CA GLY A 95 11.61 0.76 -11.65
C GLY A 95 10.73 0.23 -10.49
N PHE A 96 9.61 -0.42 -10.80
CA PHE A 96 8.64 -0.98 -9.84
C PHE A 96 8.37 -2.47 -10.06
N SER A 97 9.27 -3.18 -10.73
CA SER A 97 9.16 -4.64 -10.93
C SER A 97 9.30 -5.46 -9.63
N HIS A 98 9.74 -4.80 -8.55
CA HIS A 98 9.72 -5.36 -7.19
C HIS A 98 8.27 -5.65 -6.79
N LEU A 99 8.02 -6.88 -6.33
CA LEU A 99 6.71 -7.38 -5.94
C LEU A 99 5.99 -6.38 -5.04
N HIS A 100 4.78 -5.97 -5.42
CA HIS A 100 3.93 -5.17 -4.55
C HIS A 100 2.47 -5.53 -4.75
N VAL A 101 1.73 -5.56 -3.63
CA VAL A 101 0.29 -5.83 -3.64
C VAL A 101 -0.44 -4.54 -3.32
N HIS A 102 -1.31 -4.10 -4.22
CA HIS A 102 -2.18 -2.96 -3.98
C HIS A 102 -3.32 -3.35 -3.05
N VAL A 103 -3.65 -2.48 -2.10
CA VAL A 103 -4.86 -2.56 -1.27
C VAL A 103 -5.55 -1.22 -1.37
N VAL A 104 -6.68 -1.18 -2.07
CA VAL A 104 -7.29 0.08 -2.54
C VAL A 104 -8.72 0.22 -2.01
N PRO A 105 -9.07 1.30 -1.29
CA PRO A 105 -10.41 1.51 -0.77
C PRO A 105 -11.41 1.78 -1.90
N ARG A 106 -12.55 1.09 -1.89
CA ARG A 106 -13.72 1.40 -2.73
C ARG A 106 -14.72 2.23 -1.91
N MET A 107 -14.75 3.53 -2.18
CA MET A 107 -15.66 4.50 -1.55
C MET A 107 -17.14 4.27 -1.94
N PRO A 108 -18.14 4.43 -1.06
CA PRO A 108 -19.55 4.21 -1.39
C PRO A 108 -20.04 4.94 -2.65
N ASP A 109 -19.57 6.17 -2.86
CA ASP A 109 -19.91 7.10 -3.92
C ASP A 109 -18.87 7.15 -5.06
N GLN A 110 -18.00 6.13 -5.15
CA GLN A 110 -16.97 6.08 -6.19
C GLN A 110 -17.59 6.07 -7.59
N PRO A 111 -17.14 6.95 -8.50
CA PRO A 111 -17.62 7.01 -9.88
C PRO A 111 -17.53 5.67 -10.62
N ASP A 112 -18.45 5.44 -11.56
CA ASP A 112 -18.50 4.20 -12.33
C ASP A 112 -17.24 4.00 -13.19
N ASP A 113 -16.65 5.08 -13.72
CA ASP A 113 -15.39 5.08 -14.47
C ASP A 113 -14.14 4.97 -13.58
N ARG A 114 -14.35 4.67 -12.29
CA ARG A 114 -13.32 4.48 -11.27
C ARG A 114 -13.55 3.22 -10.43
N CYS A 115 -14.43 2.33 -10.88
CA CYS A 115 -14.70 1.05 -10.24
C CYS A 115 -14.00 -0.13 -10.93
N GLY A 116 -13.71 -1.19 -10.18
CA GLY A 116 -13.01 -2.37 -10.70
C GLY A 116 -11.62 -2.02 -11.24
N PRO A 117 -11.19 -2.59 -12.39
CA PRO A 117 -9.89 -2.25 -12.98
C PRO A 117 -9.72 -0.76 -13.30
N ALA A 118 -10.81 -0.01 -13.52
CA ALA A 118 -10.75 1.42 -13.80
C ALA A 118 -10.29 2.26 -12.59
N VAL A 119 -10.18 1.66 -11.40
CA VAL A 119 -9.65 2.33 -10.21
C VAL A 119 -8.23 2.87 -10.43
N PHE A 120 -7.44 2.26 -11.34
CA PHE A 120 -6.13 2.77 -11.72
C PHE A 120 -6.15 4.17 -12.32
N GLY A 121 -7.30 4.69 -12.74
CA GLY A 121 -7.46 6.10 -13.11
C GLY A 121 -7.26 7.10 -11.96
N TYR A 122 -7.02 6.63 -10.72
CA TYR A 122 -6.54 7.46 -9.63
C TYR A 122 -5.01 7.50 -9.50
N LEU A 123 -4.27 6.62 -10.19
CA LEU A 123 -2.82 6.76 -10.31
C LEU A 123 -2.53 7.66 -11.51
N VAL A 124 -1.75 8.71 -11.29
CA VAL A 124 -1.44 9.72 -12.29
C VAL A 124 0.07 9.93 -12.35
N ASP A 125 0.60 10.39 -13.48
CA ASP A 125 2.04 10.70 -13.61
C ASP A 125 2.35 12.16 -13.26
N ASP A 126 1.34 13.02 -13.27
CA ASP A 126 1.47 14.44 -12.95
C ASP A 126 1.57 14.65 -11.43
N GLU A 127 2.77 14.97 -10.96
CA GLU A 127 3.06 15.21 -9.54
C GLU A 127 2.20 16.31 -8.92
N GLN A 128 1.71 17.27 -9.71
CA GLN A 128 0.83 18.34 -9.20
C GLN A 128 -0.54 17.83 -8.77
N GLN A 129 -0.93 16.66 -9.27
CA GLN A 129 -2.20 16.01 -8.95
C GLN A 129 -2.06 15.02 -7.79
N TYR A 130 -0.84 14.71 -7.34
CA TYR A 130 -0.65 13.77 -6.25
C TYR A 130 -1.33 14.26 -4.99
N LEU A 131 -1.83 13.33 -4.18
CA LEU A 131 -2.29 13.69 -2.85
C LEU A 131 -1.16 14.37 -2.06
N PRO A 132 -1.45 15.51 -1.40
CA PRO A 132 -0.49 16.21 -0.58
C PRO A 132 0.16 15.28 0.44
N ALA A 133 1.46 15.45 0.67
CA ALA A 133 2.21 14.60 1.60
C ALA A 133 1.56 14.56 3.00
N ALA A 134 1.07 15.71 3.48
CA ALA A 134 0.37 15.80 4.77
C ALA A 134 -0.92 14.97 4.81
N GLU A 135 -1.66 14.89 3.70
CA GLU A 135 -2.89 14.08 3.64
C GLU A 135 -2.56 12.59 3.62
N ARG A 136 -1.53 12.19 2.86
CA ARG A 136 -1.02 10.81 2.88
C ARG A 136 -0.50 10.42 4.26
N ASP A 137 0.20 11.32 4.95
CA ASP A 137 0.69 11.11 6.32
C ASP A 137 -0.47 11.00 7.32
N ARG A 138 -1.52 11.83 7.18
CA ARG A 138 -2.74 11.75 8.00
C ARG A 138 -3.41 10.40 7.88
N VAL A 139 -3.64 9.92 6.65
CA VAL A 139 -4.23 8.60 6.39
C VAL A 139 -3.33 7.49 6.91
N ALA A 140 -2.02 7.58 6.69
CA ALA A 140 -1.05 6.62 7.16
C ALA A 140 -1.07 6.44 8.69
N CYS A 141 -1.08 7.55 9.43
CA CYS A 141 -1.21 7.53 10.88
C CYS A 141 -2.55 6.94 11.32
N GLY A 142 -3.65 7.34 10.68
CA GLY A 142 -4.98 6.80 10.98
C GLY A 142 -5.07 5.28 10.81
N VAL A 143 -4.53 4.76 9.70
CA VAL A 143 -4.49 3.31 9.42
C VAL A 143 -3.65 2.58 10.46
N ARG A 144 -2.48 3.11 10.83
CA ARG A 144 -1.63 2.53 11.88
C ARG A 144 -2.38 2.42 13.21
N THR A 145 -3.00 3.51 13.66
CA THR A 145 -3.77 3.55 14.91
C THR A 145 -4.95 2.57 14.88
N ALA A 146 -5.69 2.51 13.77
CA ALA A 146 -6.79 1.55 13.61
C ALA A 146 -6.29 0.10 13.69
N MET A 147 -5.14 -0.22 13.07
CA MET A 147 -4.55 -1.55 13.15
C MET A 147 -4.08 -1.93 14.56
N GLU A 148 -3.57 -0.98 15.34
CA GLU A 148 -3.18 -1.19 16.74
C GLU A 148 -4.39 -1.50 17.63
N GLN A 149 -5.53 -0.85 17.37
CA GLN A 149 -6.78 -1.10 18.09
C GLN A 149 -7.40 -2.46 17.72
N LEU A 150 -7.25 -2.90 16.48
CA LEU A 150 -7.73 -4.21 16.01
C LEU A 150 -6.90 -5.40 16.51
N ALA A 151 -5.72 -5.15 17.07
CA ALA A 151 -4.84 -6.17 17.65
C ALA A 151 -5.11 -6.43 19.15
N GLN A 152 -5.98 -5.62 19.77
CA GLN A 152 -6.45 -5.75 21.15
C GLN A 152 -7.74 -6.57 21.19
#